data_AF-A0A5C0DV68-F1
#
_entry.id   AF-A0A5C0DV68-F1
#
_cell.length_a   1.000
_cell.length_b   1.000
_cell.length_c   1.000
_cell.angle_alpha   90.00
_cell.angle_beta   90.00
_cell.angle_gamma   90.00
#
_symmetry.space_group_name_H-M   'P 1'
#
loop_
_entity.id
_entity.type
_entity.pdbx_description
1 polymer ?
#
loop_
_entity_poly.entity_id
_entity_poly.type
_entity_poly.pdbx_seq_one_letter_code
_entity_poly.pdbx_strand_id
1 'polypeptide(L)' 'MKIPRNLKGTDLVQILCKTWDYKIVNQEGSHMILETETPSHHRLCVPDHNPLRVGTLNSILGAISRHKGTTKQDILNF' A
#
# COMPACT_ATOMS: atom_id res chain seq x y z
N MET A 1 -14.86 0.78 7.24
CA MET A 1 -13.81 0.34 8.19
C MET A 1 -13.15 1.55 8.86
N LYS A 2 -12.78 1.44 10.13
CA LYS A 2 -11.92 2.41 10.83
C LYS A 2 -10.46 2.24 10.37
N ILE A 3 -9.87 3.28 9.80
CA ILE A 3 -8.49 3.25 9.31
C ILE A 3 -7.51 3.24 10.50
N PRO A 4 -6.49 2.36 10.52
CA PRO A 4 -5.49 2.36 11.58
C PRO A 4 -4.68 3.66 11.56
N ARG A 5 -4.42 4.22 12.75
CA ARG A 5 -3.74 5.52 12.89
C ARG A 5 -2.23 5.38 13.15
N ASN A 6 -1.76 4.16 13.36
CA ASN A 6 -0.40 3.82 13.79
C ASN A 6 0.33 2.87 12.81
N LEU A 7 -0.19 2.68 11.60
CA LEU A 7 0.42 1.80 10.60
C LEU A 7 1.66 2.49 9.98
N LYS A 8 2.80 1.80 9.97
CA LYS A 8 4.02 2.30 9.32
C LYS A 8 3.96 2.08 7.81
N GLY A 9 4.69 2.91 7.07
CA GLY A 9 4.86 2.74 5.62
C GLY A 9 5.44 1.37 5.27
N THR A 10 6.48 0.95 5.99
CA THR A 10 7.14 -0.35 5.83
C THR A 10 6.23 -1.53 6.14
N ASP A 11 5.37 -1.45 7.16
CA ASP A 11 4.39 -2.49 7.47
C ASP A 11 3.39 -2.65 6.32
N LEU A 12 2.89 -1.53 5.76
CA LEU A 12 2.01 -1.56 4.60
C LEU A 12 2.71 -2.20 3.39
N VAL A 13 3.93 -1.78 3.07
CA VAL A 13 4.71 -2.35 1.96
C VAL A 13 4.90 -3.86 2.13
N GLN A 14 5.20 -4.32 3.34
CA GLN A 14 5.36 -5.74 3.61
C GLN A 14 4.09 -6.53 3.33
N ILE A 15 2.92 -6.02 3.72
CA ILE A 15 1.61 -6.64 3.42
C ILE A 15 1.39 -6.68 1.90
N LEU A 16 1.64 -5.58 1.20
CA LEU A 16 1.44 -5.51 -0.25
C LEU A 16 2.35 -6.47 -1.02
N CYS A 17 3.60 -6.62 -0.60
CA CYS A 17 4.52 -7.56 -1.22
C CYS A 17 4.17 -9.02 -0.92
N LYS A 18 3.74 -9.34 0.30
CA LYS A 18 3.43 -10.72 0.69
C LYS A 18 2.12 -11.23 0.11
N THR A 19 1.07 -10.40 0.11
CA THR A 19 -0.30 -10.87 -0.14
C THR A 19 -0.87 -10.34 -1.46
N TRP A 20 -0.34 -9.22 -1.97
CA TRP A 20 -0.93 -8.50 -3.10
C TRP A 20 -0.04 -8.42 -4.34
N ASP A 21 1.02 -9.24 -4.41
CA ASP A 21 1.91 -9.36 -5.58
C ASP A 21 2.53 -8.02 -6.03
N TYR A 22 2.71 -7.08 -5.09
CA TYR A 22 3.50 -5.89 -5.35
C TYR A 22 4.99 -6.17 -5.13
N LYS A 23 5.85 -5.47 -5.86
CA LYS A 23 7.31 -5.50 -5.71
C LYS A 23 7.82 -4.09 -5.60
N ILE A 24 8.81 -3.87 -4.74
CA ILE A 24 9.52 -2.59 -4.67
C ILE A 24 10.43 -2.53 -5.90
N VAL A 25 10.29 -1.48 -6.71
CA VAL A 25 11.07 -1.29 -7.94
C VAL A 25 12.07 -0.13 -7.85
N ASN A 26 11.85 0.79 -6.92
CA ASN A 26 12.77 1.88 -6.64
C ASN A 26 12.51 2.45 -5.23
N GLN A 27 13.51 3.11 -4.68
CA GLN A 27 13.36 3.94 -3.49
C GLN A 27 14.24 5.18 -3.61
N GLU A 28 13.64 6.35 -3.39
CA GLU A 28 14.36 7.62 -3.31
C GLU A 28 13.98 8.34 -2.02
N GLY A 29 14.96 8.51 -1.13
CA GLY A 29 14.72 9.00 0.22
C GLY A 29 13.67 8.15 0.94
N SER A 30 12.64 8.81 1.48
CA SER A 30 11.54 8.14 2.17
C SER A 30 10.44 7.62 1.24
N HIS A 31 10.57 7.68 -0.09
CA HIS A 31 9.51 7.26 -1.01
C HIS A 31 9.86 5.92 -1.66
N MET A 32 9.10 4.87 -1.34
CA MET A 32 9.20 3.55 -1.96
C MET A 32 8.23 3.46 -3.12
N ILE A 33 8.69 3.02 -4.28
CA ILE A 33 7.86 2.78 -5.46
C ILE A 33 7.57 1.29 -5.57
N LEU A 34 6.28 0.95 -5.66
CA LEU A 34 5.80 -0.42 -5.79
C LEU A 34 5.08 -0.60 -7.12
N GLU A 35 5.28 -1.76 -7.74
CA GLU A 35 4.61 -2.19 -8.97
C GLU A 35 4.03 -3.60 -8.83
N THR A 36 2.94 -3.88 -9.53
CA THR A 36 2.35 -5.22 -9.68
C THR A 36 1.83 -5.35 -11.11
N GLU A 37 1.89 -6.56 -11.67
CA GLU A 37 1.31 -6.87 -13.00
C GLU A 37 -0.10 -7.47 -12.91
N THR A 38 -0.57 -7.75 -11.70
CA THR A 38 -1.81 -8.49 -11.46
C THR A 38 -2.88 -7.57 -10.84
N PRO A 39 -4.14 -7.51 -11.31
CA PRO A 39 -4.66 -8.10 -12.55
C PRO A 39 -4.20 -7.37 -13.83
N SER A 40 -3.59 -6.20 -13.68
CA SER A 40 -2.93 -5.42 -14.73
C SER A 40 -1.81 -4.61 -14.09
N HIS A 41 -0.90 -4.07 -14.91
CA HIS A 41 0.14 -3.16 -14.42
C HIS A 41 -0.45 -2.04 -13.55
N HIS A 42 0.10 -1.87 -12.35
CA HIS A 42 -0.22 -0.76 -11.46
C HIS A 42 0.99 -0.37 -10.64
N ARG A 43 1.25 0.93 -10.58
CA ARG A 43 2.40 1.56 -9.92
C ARG A 43 1.92 2.57 -8.91
N LEU A 44 2.48 2.55 -7.70
CA LEU A 44 2.16 3.51 -6.65
C LEU A 44 3.38 3.81 -5.78
N CYS A 45 3.30 4.92 -5.04
CA CYS A 45 4.32 5.32 -4.08
C CYS A 45 3.80 5.19 -2.64
N VAL A 46 4.61 4.61 -1.76
CA VAL A 46 4.37 4.56 -0.31
C VAL A 46 5.50 5.29 0.41
N PRO A 47 5.19 6.33 1.21
CA PRO A 47 6.21 6.95 2.03
C PRO A 47 6.55 6.08 3.24
N ASP A 48 7.84 5.91 3.52
CA ASP A 48 8.41 5.28 4.72
C ASP A 48 8.31 6.22 5.92
N HIS A 49 7.07 6.46 6.36
CA HIS A 49 6.77 7.25 7.54
C HIS A 49 6.19 6.36 8.65
N ASN A 50 6.45 6.74 9.90
CA ASN A 50 5.91 6.09 11.08
C ASN A 50 5.24 7.13 12.00
N PRO A 51 3.89 7.17 12.07
CA PRO A 51 2.94 6.43 11.22
C PRO A 51 2.69 7.12 9.89
N LEU A 52 2.08 6.40 8.95
CA LEU A 52 1.44 7.02 7.80
C LEU A 52 0.31 7.93 8.27
N ARG A 53 0.25 9.15 7.70
CA ARG A 53 -0.91 10.03 7.91
C ARG A 53 -2.17 9.33 7.41
N VAL A 54 -3.27 9.46 8.17
CA VAL A 54 -4.54 8.79 7.85
C VAL A 54 -5.03 9.09 6.43
N GLY A 55 -4.90 10.34 5.97
CA GLY A 55 -5.25 10.72 4.61
C GLY A 55 -4.41 10.00 3.56
N THR A 56 -3.09 9.95 3.74
CA THR A 56 -2.17 9.22 2.86
C THR A 56 -2.49 7.74 2.81
N LEU A 57 -2.66 7.10 3.97
CA LEU A 57 -3.03 5.70 4.05
C LEU A 57 -4.37 5.43 3.35
N ASN A 58 -5.38 6.28 3.58
CA ASN A 58 -6.69 6.14 2.96
C ASN A 58 -6.62 6.24 1.42
N SER A 59 -5.80 7.15 0.89
CA SER A 59 -5.59 7.31 -0.55
C SER A 59 -4.90 6.10 -1.16
N ILE A 60 -3.83 5.59 -0.53
CA ILE A 60 -3.10 4.40 -0.99
C ILE A 60 -4.04 3.19 -1.00
N LEU A 61 -4.74 2.91 0.12
CA LEU A 61 -5.70 1.81 0.19
C LEU A 61 -6.84 1.96 -0.82
N GLY A 62 -7.26 3.20 -1.13
CA GLY A 62 -8.28 3.47 -2.14
C GLY A 62 -7.82 3.13 -3.56
N ALA A 63 -6.59 3.48 -3.92
CA ALA A 63 -6.00 3.13 -5.21
C ALA A 63 -5.89 1.61 -5.38
N ILE A 64 -5.36 0.93 -4.36
CA ILE A 64 -5.16 -0.53 -4.38
C ILE A 64 -6.50 -1.26 -4.39
N SER A 65 -7.47 -0.84 -3.57
CA SER A 65 -8.82 -1.41 -3.51
C SER A 65 -9.51 -1.36 -4.88
N ARG A 66 -9.42 -0.21 -5.56
CA ARG A 66 -9.98 -0.04 -6.92
C ARG A 66 -9.29 -0.94 -7.93
N HIS A 67 -7.95 -1.04 -7.89
CA HIS A 67 -7.17 -1.85 -8.83
C HIS A 67 -7.39 -3.36 -8.63
N LYS A 68 -7.42 -3.83 -7.38
CA LYS A 68 -7.56 -5.25 -7.04
C LYS A 68 -9.01 -5.73 -6.96
N GLY A 69 -10.00 -4.83 -7.07
CA GLY A 69 -11.41 -5.18 -6.96
C GLY A 69 -11.80 -5.73 -5.58
N THR A 70 -11.17 -5.22 -4.52
CA THR A 70 -11.31 -5.70 -3.13
C THR A 70 -11.66 -4.56 -2.19
N THR A 71 -12.03 -4.82 -0.93
CA THR A 71 -12.26 -3.75 0.03
C THR A 71 -10.95 -3.26 0.65
N LYS A 72 -10.93 -2.02 1.18
CA LYS A 72 -9.77 -1.50 1.93
C LYS A 72 -9.42 -2.36 3.14
N GLN A 73 -10.40 -3.06 3.71
CA GLN A 73 -10.22 -3.88 4.89
C GLN A 73 -9.49 -5.17 4.54
N ASP A 74 -9.86 -5.80 3.43
CA ASP A 74 -9.21 -7.01 2.95
C ASP A 74 -7.73 -6.79 2.68
N ILE A 75 -7.35 -5.59 2.20
CA ILE A 75 -5.94 -5.24 1.98
C ILE A 75 -5.11 -5.37 3.25
N LEU A 76 -5.69 -5.05 4.41
CA LEU A 76 -5.02 -5.05 5.71
C LEU A 76 -5.30 -6.33 6.52
N ASN A 77 -6.12 -7.24 6.00
CA ASN A 77 -6.37 -8.52 6.68
C ASN A 77 -5.18 -9.45 6.39
N PHE A 78 -4.59 -9.98 7.45
CA PHE A 78 -3.49 -10.95 7.43
C PHE A 78 -3.78 -12.07 8.45
#